data_AF-D8SPI1-F1
#
_entry.id   AF-D8SPI1-F1
#
_cell.length_a   1.000
_cell.length_b   1.000
_cell.length_c   1.000
_cell.angle_alpha   90.00
_cell.angle_beta   90.00
_cell.angle_gamma   90.00
#
_symmetry.space_group_name_H-M   'P 1'
#
loop_
_entity.id
_entity.type
_entity.pdbx_description
1 polymer ?
#
loop_
_entity_poly.entity_id
_entity_poly.type
_entity_poly.pdbx_seq_one_letter_code
_entity_poly.pdbx_strand_id
1 'polypeptide(L)'
;MAASRISMRVATNKAYICSDCGYIYNDRTPFSKLPNDYSCPVCLAPKRRFKPYGEPVARNANSTDVRKARKEQLKKANSNLGSALPVAIAVGLAILAGTYFYLNIQY
;
A
#
# COMPACT_ATOMS: atom_id res chain seq x y z
N MET A 1 30.69 14.15 -11.08
CA MET A 1 30.00 13.32 -12.08
C MET A 1 29.60 11.98 -11.46
N ALA A 2 28.32 11.72 -11.20
CA ALA A 2 27.84 10.38 -10.82
C ALA A 2 27.20 9.74 -12.06
N ALA A 3 27.81 8.66 -12.55
CA ALA A 3 27.44 8.01 -13.80
C ALA A 3 25.99 7.50 -13.73
N SER A 4 25.15 7.99 -14.64
CA SER A 4 23.84 7.40 -14.94
C SER A 4 24.07 5.99 -15.47
N ARG A 5 23.99 5.00 -14.58
CA ARG A 5 24.01 3.59 -14.97
C ARG A 5 22.68 3.30 -15.64
N ILE A 6 22.69 3.31 -16.96
CA ILE A 6 21.60 2.87 -17.84
C ILE A 6 21.24 1.44 -17.42
N SER A 7 20.19 1.30 -16.60
CA SER A 7 19.63 0.00 -16.27
C SER A 7 18.90 -0.49 -17.52
N MET A 8 19.57 -1.36 -18.27
CA MET A 8 18.99 -2.15 -19.35
C MET A 8 17.61 -2.65 -18.91
N ARG A 9 16.56 -2.15 -19.56
CA ARG A 9 15.17 -2.51 -19.27
C ARG A 9 15.00 -3.97 -19.68
N VAL A 10 14.96 -4.88 -18.71
CA VAL A 10 14.47 -6.24 -18.96
C VAL A 10 13.05 -6.08 -19.51
N ALA A 11 12.87 -6.59 -20.72
CA ALA A 11 11.71 -6.40 -21.57
C ALA A 11 10.38 -6.60 -20.81
N THR A 12 9.53 -5.57 -20.90
CA THR A 12 8.05 -5.55 -21.05
C THR A 12 7.18 -6.71 -20.53
N ASN A 13 7.61 -7.50 -19.56
CA ASN A 13 6.73 -8.41 -18.85
C ASN A 13 6.00 -7.59 -17.79
N LYS A 14 4.66 -7.63 -17.82
CA LYS A 14 3.82 -6.99 -16.80
C LYS A 14 4.26 -7.51 -15.43
N ALA A 15 4.72 -6.61 -14.57
CA ALA A 15 5.09 -6.95 -13.20
C ALA A 15 3.81 -7.25 -12.40
N TYR A 16 3.92 -8.09 -11.38
CA TYR A 16 2.80 -8.42 -10.49
C TYR A 16 3.22 -8.23 -9.03
N ILE A 17 2.38 -7.57 -8.23
CA ILE A 17 2.62 -7.34 -6.81
C ILE A 17 1.75 -8.25 -5.94
N CYS A 18 2.35 -8.88 -4.94
CA CYS A 18 1.63 -9.63 -3.92
C CYS A 18 0.88 -8.66 -2.98
N SER A 19 -0.45 -8.81 -2.89
CA SER A 19 -1.28 -7.94 -2.04
C SER A 19 -1.00 -8.09 -0.54
N ASP A 20 -0.45 -9.23 -0.11
CA ASP A 20 -0.26 -9.55 1.31
C ASP A 20 1.05 -8.99 1.86
N CYS A 21 2.13 -9.06 1.07
CA CYS A 21 3.46 -8.70 1.55
C CYS A 21 4.20 -7.68 0.67
N GLY A 22 3.65 -7.31 -0.49
CA GLY A 22 4.26 -6.34 -1.40
C GLY A 22 5.45 -6.86 -2.21
N TYR A 23 5.67 -8.18 -2.29
CA TYR A 23 6.66 -8.77 -3.21
C TYR A 23 6.29 -8.48 -4.67
N ILE A 24 7.25 -8.04 -5.47
CA ILE A 24 7.08 -7.75 -6.90
C ILE A 24 7.71 -8.88 -7.73
N TYR A 25 6.88 -9.56 -8.50
CA TYR A 25 7.27 -10.52 -9.52
C TYR A 25 7.61 -9.80 -10.83
N ASN A 26 8.85 -9.95 -11.29
CA ASN A 26 9.36 -9.32 -12.52
C ASN A 26 10.30 -10.26 -13.31
N ASP A 27 10.08 -11.57 -13.21
CA ASP A 27 10.92 -12.56 -13.87
C ASP A 27 10.67 -12.63 -15.39
N ARG A 28 11.57 -13.37 -16.07
CA ARG A 28 11.47 -13.61 -17.52
C ARG A 28 10.22 -14.39 -17.92
N THR A 29 9.76 -15.27 -17.04
CA THR A 29 8.55 -16.07 -17.29
C THR A 29 7.33 -15.18 -17.06
N PRO A 30 6.40 -15.08 -18.02
CA PRO A 30 5.20 -14.27 -17.82
C PRO A 30 4.32 -14.90 -16.73
N PHE A 31 3.71 -14.05 -15.89
CA PHE A 31 2.89 -14.48 -14.75
C PHE A 31 1.70 -15.39 -15.15
N SER A 32 1.18 -15.24 -16.36
CA SER A 32 0.11 -16.08 -16.90
C SER A 32 0.53 -17.55 -17.05
N LYS A 33 1.80 -17.81 -17.41
CA LYS A 33 2.34 -19.16 -17.61
C LYS A 33 2.79 -19.85 -16.31
N LEU A 34 2.73 -19.15 -15.17
CA LEU A 34 3.10 -19.76 -13.90
C LEU A 34 2.08 -20.85 -13.51
N PRO A 35 2.52 -21.95 -12.89
CA PRO A 35 1.61 -22.96 -12.37
C PRO A 35 0.67 -22.36 -11.32
N ASN A 36 -0.51 -22.96 -11.14
CA ASN A 36 -1.49 -22.49 -10.15
C ASN A 36 -0.99 -22.63 -8.70
N ASP A 37 -0.07 -23.57 -8.47
CA ASP A 37 0.56 -23.82 -7.16
C ASP A 37 1.65 -22.82 -6.81
N TYR A 38 1.91 -21.84 -7.69
CA TYR A 38 2.85 -20.78 -7.40
C TYR A 38 2.42 -20.00 -6.15
N SER A 39 3.34 -19.95 -5.18
CA SER A 39 3.17 -19.27 -3.91
C SER A 39 4.20 -18.16 -3.76
N CYS A 40 3.81 -17.05 -3.14
CA CYS A 40 4.71 -15.93 -2.91
C CYS A 40 5.92 -16.40 -2.07
N PRO A 41 7.17 -16.15 -2.51
CA PRO A 41 8.36 -16.64 -1.81
C PRO A 41 8.58 -15.98 -0.43
N VAL A 42 7.86 -14.90 -0.12
CA VAL A 42 7.99 -14.21 1.16
C VAL A 42 6.92 -14.59 2.17
N CYS A 43 5.67 -14.71 1.72
CA CYS A 43 4.52 -14.87 2.62
C CYS A 43 3.67 -16.09 2.31
N LEU A 44 4.06 -16.90 1.33
CA LEU A 44 3.36 -18.11 0.89
C LEU A 44 1.93 -17.86 0.40
N ALA A 45 1.56 -16.60 0.14
CA ALA A 45 0.26 -16.27 -0.44
C ALA A 45 0.09 -16.91 -1.82
N PRO A 46 -1.09 -17.46 -2.15
CA PRO A 46 -1.33 -18.13 -3.42
C PRO A 46 -1.31 -17.13 -4.60
N LYS A 47 -1.04 -17.64 -5.82
CA LYS A 47 -0.99 -16.87 -7.07
C LYS A 47 -2.16 -15.88 -7.26
N ARG A 48 -3.37 -16.24 -6.83
CA ARG A 48 -4.58 -15.39 -6.89
C ARG A 48 -4.48 -14.06 -6.12
N ARG A 49 -3.56 -13.92 -5.16
CA ARG A 49 -3.36 -12.69 -4.37
C ARG A 49 -2.46 -11.66 -5.07
N PHE A 50 -1.86 -12.03 -6.20
CA PHE A 50 -1.05 -11.12 -7.00
C PHE A 50 -1.93 -10.24 -7.89
N LYS A 51 -1.56 -8.96 -8.00
CA LYS A 51 -2.23 -7.96 -8.82
C LYS A 51 -1.24 -7.37 -9.84
N PRO A 52 -1.71 -6.92 -11.01
CA PRO A 52 -0.84 -6.23 -11.97
C PRO A 52 -0.23 -4.98 -11.34
N TYR A 53 1.07 -4.78 -11.57
CA TYR A 53 1.85 -3.66 -11.07
C TYR A 53 2.31 -2.80 -12.25
N GLY A 54 1.89 -1.54 -12.26
CA GLY A 54 2.09 -0.62 -13.39
C GLY A 54 3.34 0.28 -13.29
N GLU A 55 4.04 0.25 -12.16
CA GLU A 55 5.20 1.11 -11.92
C GLU A 55 6.51 0.45 -12.35
N PRO A 56 7.53 1.24 -12.72
CA PRO A 56 8.84 0.73 -13.06
C PRO A 56 9.46 -0.01 -11.86
N VAL A 57 9.85 -1.26 -12.08
CA VAL A 57 10.45 -2.10 -11.03
C VAL A 57 11.94 -1.83 -10.95
N ALA A 58 12.39 -1.26 -9.83
CA ALA A 58 13.82 -1.11 -9.52
C ALA A 58 14.47 -2.48 -9.24
N ARG A 59 15.78 -2.62 -9.48
CA ARG A 59 16.52 -3.89 -9.25
C ARG A 59 16.43 -4.39 -7.80
N ASN A 60 16.28 -3.48 -6.85
CA ASN A 60 16.18 -3.75 -5.42
C ASN A 60 14.72 -3.65 -4.91
N ALA A 61 13.72 -3.70 -5.77
CA ALA A 61 12.32 -3.52 -5.37
C ALA A 61 11.83 -4.53 -4.31
N ASN A 62 12.45 -5.72 -4.25
CA ASN A 62 12.13 -6.77 -3.29
C ASN A 62 12.98 -6.77 -2.01
N SER A 63 13.96 -5.86 -1.89
CA SER A 63 14.79 -5.73 -0.70
C SER A 63 13.95 -5.37 0.53
N THR A 64 14.37 -5.84 1.71
CA THR A 64 13.62 -5.67 2.95
C THR A 64 13.50 -4.20 3.35
N ASP A 65 14.54 -3.41 3.11
CA ASP A 65 14.59 -1.96 3.30
C ASP A 65 13.56 -1.24 2.42
N VAL A 66 13.52 -1.51 1.10
CA VAL A 66 12.54 -0.91 0.19
C VAL A 66 11.10 -1.27 0.57
N ARG A 67 10.86 -2.53 0.92
CA ARG A 67 9.52 -3.00 1.32
C ARG A 67 9.05 -2.38 2.64
N LYS A 68 9.95 -2.24 3.62
CA LYS A 68 9.66 -1.56 4.89
C LYS A 68 9.38 -0.08 4.66
N ALA A 69 10.20 0.60 3.86
CA ALA A 69 10.01 2.00 3.52
C ALA A 69 8.65 2.25 2.86
N ARG A 70 8.22 1.42 1.89
CA ARG A 70 6.90 1.52 1.25
C ARG A 70 5.76 1.35 2.25
N LYS A 71 5.85 0.35 3.13
CA LYS A 71 4.85 0.11 4.18
C LYS A 71 4.74 1.30 5.14
N GLU A 72 5.87 1.91 5.50
CA GLU A 72 5.92 3.07 6.37
C GLU A 72 5.34 4.33 5.71
N GLN A 73 5.63 4.56 4.42
CA GLN A 73 5.04 5.64 3.66
C GLN A 73 3.51 5.51 3.57
N LEU A 74 3.01 4.29 3.33
CA LEU A 74 1.57 4.03 3.30
C LEU A 74 0.91 4.24 4.68
N LYS A 75 1.62 3.88 5.75
CA LYS A 75 1.17 4.13 7.13
C LYS A 75 1.19 5.61 7.50
N LYS A 76 2.18 6.38 7.04
CA LYS A 76 2.20 7.84 7.23
C LYS A 76 1.02 8.48 6.50
N ALA A 77 0.78 8.07 5.25
CA ALA A 77 -0.32 8.55 4.42
C ALA A 77 -1.73 8.15 4.91
N ASN A 78 -1.86 7.15 5.78
CA ASN A 78 -3.16 6.78 6.36
C ASN A 78 -3.35 7.29 7.80
N SER A 79 -2.26 7.55 8.53
CA SER A 79 -2.30 8.02 9.91
C SER A 79 -2.90 9.42 10.07
N ASN A 80 -2.64 10.31 9.12
CA ASN A 80 -3.19 11.67 9.06
C ASN A 80 -4.70 11.69 8.80
N LEU A 81 -5.25 10.67 8.15
CA LEU A 81 -6.71 10.53 7.97
C LEU A 81 -7.38 9.89 9.20
N GLY A 82 -6.73 8.90 9.82
CA GLY A 82 -7.27 8.17 10.97
C GLY A 82 -7.37 8.99 12.26
N SER A 83 -6.44 9.94 12.49
CA SER A 83 -6.44 10.77 13.69
C SER A 83 -7.50 11.88 13.69
N ALA A 84 -7.96 12.30 12.50
CA ALA A 84 -8.96 13.37 12.38
C ALA A 84 -10.38 12.89 12.71
N LEU A 85 -10.68 11.62 12.43
CA LEU A 85 -12.02 11.04 12.63
C LEU A 85 -12.52 11.09 14.08
N PRO A 86 -11.76 10.64 15.10
CA PRO A 86 -12.23 10.71 16.50
C PRO A 86 -12.38 12.15 17.01
N VAL A 87 -11.52 13.08 16.55
CA VAL A 87 -11.60 14.50 16.92
C VAL A 87 -12.88 15.13 16.36
N ALA A 88 -13.22 14.85 15.09
CA ALA A 88 -14.45 15.35 14.49
C ALA A 88 -15.71 14.82 15.20
N ILE A 89 -15.72 13.54 15.60
CA ILE A 89 -16.81 12.93 16.37
C ILE A 89 -16.96 13.63 17.73
N ALA A 90 -15.87 13.84 18.45
CA ALA A 90 -15.90 14.50 19.76
C ALA A 90 -16.42 15.94 19.68
N VAL A 91 -15.98 16.72 18.69
CA VAL A 91 -16.47 18.08 18.45
C VAL A 91 -17.96 18.07 18.10
N GLY A 92 -18.40 17.15 17.24
CA GLY A 92 -19.82 17.00 16.89
C GLY A 92 -20.70 16.69 18.10
N LEU A 93 -20.27 15.78 18.98
CA LEU A 93 -20.99 15.45 20.22
C LEU A 93 -21.05 16.65 21.20
N ALA A 94 -19.95 17.39 21.33
CA ALA A 94 -19.91 18.58 22.19
C ALA A 94 -20.86 19.68 21.70
N ILE A 95 -20.91 19.92 20.38
CA ILE A 95 -21.86 20.87 19.78
C ILE A 95 -23.29 20.43 20.01
N LEU A 96 -23.62 19.15 19.77
CA LEU A 96 -24.96 18.59 19.99
C LEU A 96 -25.40 18.70 21.46
N ALA A 97 -24.51 18.38 22.40
CA ALA A 97 -24.81 18.50 23.83
C ALA A 97 -25.02 19.97 24.23
N GLY A 98 -24.17 20.87 23.73
CA GLY A 98 -24.28 22.31 23.99
C GLY A 98 -25.57 22.91 23.44
N THR A 99 -25.96 22.57 22.22
CA THR A 99 -27.22 23.06 21.64
C THR A 99 -28.43 22.48 22.35
N TYR A 100 -28.41 21.20 22.73
CA TYR A 100 -29.48 20.61 23.54
C TYR A 100 -29.64 21.33 24.88
N PHE A 101 -28.56 21.55 25.61
CA PHE A 101 -28.58 22.26 26.89
C PHE A 101 -29.05 23.71 26.75
N TYR A 102 -28.61 24.40 25.70
CA TYR A 102 -29.05 25.77 25.40
C TYR A 102 -30.57 25.85 25.14
N LEU A 103 -31.09 24.93 24.31
CA LEU A 103 -32.52 24.88 24.01
C LEU A 103 -33.35 24.47 25.24
N ASN A 104 -32.82 23.62 26.12
CA ASN A 104 -33.48 23.20 27.35
C ASN A 104 -33.44 24.24 28.48
N ILE A 105 -32.60 25.29 28.37
CA ILE A 105 -32.60 26.41 29.33
C ILE A 105 -33.57 27.51 28.91
N GLN A 106 -33.80 27.67 27.60
CA GLN A 106 -34.65 28.74 27.05
C GLN A 106 -36.13 28.36 26.95
N TYR A 107 -36.47 27.08 27.09
CA TYR A 107 -37.83 26.54 27.16
C TYR A 107 -38.07 25.92 28.54
#